data_AF-B2JH98-F1
#
_entry.id   AF-B2JH98-F1
#
_cell.length_a   1.000
_cell.length_b   1.000
_cell.length_c   1.000
_cell.angle_alpha   90.00
_cell.angle_beta   90.00
_cell.angle_gamma   90.00
#
_symmetry.space_group_name_H-M   'P 1'
#
loop_
_entity.id
_entity.type
_entity.pdbx_description
1 polymer ?
#
loop_
_entity_poly.entity_id
_entity_poly.type
_entity_poly.pdbx_seq_one_letter_code
_entity_poly.pdbx_strand_id
1 'polypeptide(L)'
;MSSSSYRELERDVAHLKAAISLLEQTRAYFSVRSPVNDPAYWKARLRALLGSAACDDALAEQIEHLLGRLARIQAEVDGDRGSVRGAGARASHRSA
;
A
#
# COMPACT_ATOMS: atom_id res chain seq x y z
N MET A 1 13.16 28.49 -4.35
CA MET A 1 12.11 27.50 -4.02
C MET A 1 11.10 28.18 -3.11
N SER A 2 9.84 28.27 -3.51
CA SER A 2 8.82 28.91 -2.67
C SER A 2 8.45 27.97 -1.52
N SER A 3 8.53 28.46 -0.28
CA SER A 3 8.22 27.69 0.93
C SER A 3 6.79 27.09 0.95
N SER A 4 5.89 27.53 0.05
CA SER A 4 4.54 26.97 -0.13
C SER A 4 4.58 25.55 -0.71
N SER A 5 5.33 25.33 -1.79
CA SER A 5 5.35 24.03 -2.49
C SER A 5 5.95 22.92 -1.63
N TYR A 6 6.93 23.26 -0.79
CA TYR A 6 7.49 22.31 0.18
C TYR A 6 6.48 21.96 1.28
N ARG A 7 5.74 22.94 1.83
CA ARG A 7 4.70 22.69 2.85
C ARG A 7 3.52 21.88 2.31
N GLU A 8 3.15 22.12 1.06
CA GLU A 8 2.12 21.33 0.37
C GLU A 8 2.56 19.87 0.23
N LEU A 9 3.81 19.65 -0.17
CA LEU A 9 4.40 18.32 -0.28
C LEU A 9 4.49 17.60 1.07
N GLU A 10 4.95 18.29 2.12
CA GLU A 10 5.02 17.77 3.48
C GLU A 10 3.62 17.35 3.98
N ARG A 11 2.61 18.19 3.75
CA ARG A 11 1.22 17.89 4.10
C ARG A 11 0.69 16.66 3.35
N ASP A 12 0.98 16.55 2.06
CA ASP A 12 0.57 15.41 1.25
C ASP A 12 1.23 14.11 1.74
N VAL A 13 2.52 14.13 2.08
CA VAL A 13 3.22 12.99 2.68
C VAL A 13 2.61 12.62 4.04
N ALA A 14 2.27 13.60 4.88
CA ALA A 14 1.63 13.35 6.17
C ALA A 14 0.23 12.70 6.01
N HIS A 15 -0.59 13.18 5.07
CA HIS A 15 -1.88 12.57 4.77
C HIS A 15 -1.73 11.13 4.25
N LEU A 16 -0.77 10.88 3.36
CA LEU A 16 -0.49 9.54 2.83
C LEU A 16 -0.03 8.58 3.92
N LYS A 17 0.82 9.05 4.83
CA LYS A 17 1.25 8.28 6.00
C LYS A 17 0.06 7.85 6.86
N ALA A 18 -0.87 8.77 7.15
CA ALA A 18 -2.05 8.48 7.94
C ALA A 18 -2.98 7.46 7.25
N ALA A 19 -3.21 7.63 5.94
CA ALA A 19 -4.01 6.71 5.14
C ALA A 19 -3.42 5.28 5.14
N ILE A 20 -2.10 5.15 4.93
CA ILE A 20 -1.41 3.85 4.94
C ILE A 20 -1.48 3.20 6.32
N SER A 21 -1.31 3.97 7.41
CA SER A 21 -1.46 3.44 8.77
C SER A 21 -2.88 2.92 9.03
N LEU A 22 -3.91 3.60 8.53
CA LEU A 22 -5.29 3.13 8.65
C LEU A 22 -5.50 1.83 7.86
N LEU A 23 -4.93 1.72 6.65
CA LEU A 23 -4.99 0.50 5.84
C LEU A 23 -4.34 -0.69 6.54
N GLU A 24 -3.18 -0.49 7.18
CA GLU A 24 -2.49 -1.52 7.96
C GLU A 24 -3.32 -2.00 9.15
N GLN A 25 -3.91 -1.06 9.90
CA GLN A 25 -4.69 -1.37 11.10
C GLN A 25 -5.97 -2.13 10.77
N THR A 26 -6.65 -1.69 9.72
CA THR A 26 -7.98 -2.22 9.41
C THR A 26 -7.92 -3.54 8.68
N ARG A 27 -6.79 -3.90 8.03
CA ARG A 27 -6.53 -5.15 7.26
C ARG A 27 -7.60 -5.57 6.22
N ALA A 28 -8.71 -4.83 6.13
CA ALA A 28 -9.96 -5.29 5.54
C ALA A 28 -10.40 -4.46 4.33
N TYR A 29 -9.69 -3.38 3.97
CA TYR A 29 -10.15 -2.48 2.92
C TYR A 29 -9.63 -2.79 1.52
N PHE A 30 -8.54 -3.56 1.35
CA PHE A 30 -8.03 -3.97 0.03
C PHE A 30 -9.01 -4.81 -0.81
N SER A 31 -10.11 -5.28 -0.20
CA SER A 31 -11.13 -6.11 -0.84
C SER A 31 -12.29 -5.31 -1.47
N VAL A 32 -12.49 -4.04 -1.10
CA VAL A 32 -13.57 -3.21 -1.67
C VAL A 32 -13.02 -2.48 -2.89
N ARG A 33 -13.67 -2.62 -4.05
CA ARG A 33 -13.32 -2.07 -5.39
C ARG A 33 -13.29 -0.52 -5.48
N SER A 34 -12.76 0.15 -4.47
CA SER A 34 -12.49 1.59 -4.50
C SER A 34 -11.01 1.81 -4.88
N PRO A 35 -10.68 2.77 -5.75
CA PRO A 35 -9.29 3.08 -6.12
C PRO A 35 -8.38 3.39 -4.92
N VAL A 36 -8.92 3.97 -3.85
CA VAL A 36 -8.21 4.22 -2.58
C VAL A 36 -7.88 2.95 -1.80
N ASN A 37 -8.38 1.80 -2.23
CA ASN A 37 -8.03 0.50 -1.66
C ASN A 37 -7.06 -0.28 -2.55
N ASP A 38 -6.65 0.26 -3.70
CA ASP A 38 -5.67 -0.39 -4.56
C ASP A 38 -4.25 0.04 -4.13
N PRO A 39 -3.34 -0.90 -3.75
CA PRO A 39 -1.95 -0.56 -3.45
C PRO A 39 -1.25 0.13 -4.63
N ALA A 40 -1.64 -0.17 -5.88
CA ALA A 40 -1.06 0.44 -7.07
C ALA A 40 -1.38 1.94 -7.17
N TYR A 41 -2.57 2.37 -6.72
CA TYR A 41 -2.95 3.78 -6.66
C TYR A 41 -2.03 4.56 -5.72
N TRP A 42 -1.81 4.07 -4.49
CA TRP A 42 -0.94 4.72 -3.52
C TRP A 42 0.52 4.74 -3.98
N LYS A 43 0.98 3.66 -4.61
CA LYS A 43 2.33 3.56 -5.18
C LYS A 43 2.57 4.59 -6.27
N ALA A 44 1.61 4.78 -7.18
CA ALA A 44 1.70 5.79 -8.22
C ALA A 44 1.76 7.20 -7.64
N ARG A 45 0.94 7.49 -6.62
CA ARG A 45 0.91 8.80 -5.97
C ARG A 45 2.21 9.12 -5.23
N LEU A 46 2.77 8.17 -4.47
CA LEU A 46 4.07 8.34 -3.80
C LEU A 46 5.21 8.57 -4.79
N ARG A 47 5.23 7.84 -5.92
CA ARG A 47 6.23 8.04 -6.98
C ARG A 47 6.13 9.40 -7.65
N ALA A 48 4.92 9.93 -7.82
CA ALA A 48 4.74 11.29 -8.34
C ALA A 48 5.34 12.35 -7.39
N LEU A 49 5.23 12.13 -6.08
CA LEU A 49 5.83 13.03 -5.07
C LEU A 49 7.36 12.97 -5.07
N LEU A 50 7.96 11.78 -5.24
CA LEU A 50 9.41 11.63 -5.42
C LEU A 50 9.95 12.38 -6.65
N GLY A 51 9.14 12.46 -7.70
CA GLY A 51 9.50 13.21 -8.93
C GLY A 51 9.37 14.72 -8.79
N SER A 52 8.88 15.24 -7.66
CA SER A 52 8.72 16.67 -7.44
C SER A 52 10.07 17.36 -7.23
N ALA A 53 10.30 18.49 -7.91
CA ALA A 53 11.48 19.33 -7.69
C ALA A 53 11.55 19.94 -6.28
N ALA A 54 10.48 19.84 -5.49
CA ALA A 54 10.43 20.24 -4.09
C ALA A 54 10.71 19.08 -3.11
N CYS A 55 10.90 17.86 -3.59
CA CYS A 55 11.26 16.72 -2.76
C CYS A 55 12.73 16.82 -2.36
N ASP A 56 12.99 16.97 -1.07
CA ASP A 56 14.33 16.85 -0.51
C ASP A 56 14.60 15.41 -0.03
N ASP A 57 15.82 15.16 0.43
CA ASP A 57 16.24 13.84 0.86
C ASP A 57 15.41 13.32 2.04
N ALA A 58 15.01 14.20 2.96
CA ALA A 58 14.21 13.83 4.12
C ALA A 58 12.78 13.41 3.73
N LEU A 59 12.16 14.08 2.76
CA LEU A 59 10.87 13.66 2.21
C LEU A 59 11.01 12.40 1.36
N ALA A 60 12.10 12.26 0.61
CA ALA A 60 12.38 11.07 -0.19
C ALA A 60 12.48 9.82 0.70
N GLU A 61 13.27 9.86 1.78
CA GLU A 61 13.38 8.76 2.75
C GLU A 61 12.02 8.38 3.36
N GLN A 62 11.20 9.38 3.71
CA GLN A 62 9.85 9.14 4.23
C GLN A 62 8.97 8.46 3.18
N ILE A 63 9.02 8.91 1.92
CA ILE A 63 8.24 8.33 0.83
C ILE A 63 8.70 6.89 0.55
N GLU A 64 10.00 6.62 0.53
CA GLU A 64 10.54 5.26 0.36
C GLU A 64 10.11 4.32 1.49
N HIS A 65 10.11 4.80 2.73
CA HIS A 65 9.59 4.04 3.86
C HIS A 65 8.10 3.70 3.69
N LEU A 66 7.29 4.65 3.21
CA LEU A 66 5.87 4.41 2.90
C LEU A 66 5.68 3.41 1.75
N LEU A 67 6.53 3.43 0.73
CA LEU A 67 6.53 2.44 -0.36
C LEU A 67 6.85 1.04 0.15
N GLY A 68 7.80 0.91 1.08
CA GLY A 68 8.12 -0.36 1.73
C GLY A 68 6.95 -0.94 2.52
N ARG A 69 6.25 -0.08 3.28
CA ARG A 69 5.02 -0.46 4.01
C ARG A 69 3.93 -0.98 3.07
N LEU A 70 3.66 -0.28 1.97
CA LEU A 70 2.68 -0.72 0.97
C LEU A 70 3.05 -2.07 0.33
N ALA A 71 4.33 -2.28 0.02
CA ALA A 71 4.81 -3.54 -0.55
C ALA A 71 4.57 -4.72 0.40
N ARG A 72 4.81 -4.53 1.71
CA ARG A 72 4.53 -5.53 2.73
C ARG A 72 3.03 -5.86 2.81
N ILE A 73 2.18 -4.84 2.84
CA ILE A 73 0.72 -5.04 2.90
C ILE A 73 0.23 -5.83 1.67
N GLN A 74 0.75 -5.52 0.48
CA GLN A 74 0.40 -6.22 -0.75
C GLN A 74 0.83 -7.69 -0.72
N ALA A 75 2.05 -7.97 -0.23
CA ALA A 75 2.53 -9.35 -0.05
C ALA A 75 1.69 -10.15 0.94
N GLU A 76 1.23 -9.52 2.04
CA GLU A 76 0.33 -10.15 3.02
C GLU A 76 -1.04 -10.50 2.37
N VAL A 77 -1.62 -9.58 1.59
CA VAL A 77 -2.90 -9.80 0.89
C VAL A 77 -2.80 -10.87 -0.21
N ASP A 78 -1.70 -10.92 -0.97
CA ASP A 78 -1.50 -11.93 -2.01
C ASP A 78 -1.20 -13.32 -1.42
N GLY A 79 -0.47 -13.37 -0.30
CA GLY A 79 -0.22 -14.61 0.46
C GLY A 79 -1.49 -15.22 1.06
N ASP A 80 -2.38 -14.40 1.61
CA ASP A 80 -3.68 -14.85 2.15
C ASP A 80 -4.58 -15.45 1.05
N ARG A 81 -4.64 -14.81 -0.14
CA ARG A 81 -5.36 -15.35 -1.31
C ARG A 81 -4.79 -16.67 -1.84
N GLY A 82 -3.49 -16.91 -1.67
CA GLY A 82 -2.84 -18.18 -2.05
C GLY A 82 -3.20 -19.36 -1.13
N SER A 83 -3.51 -19.09 0.14
CA SER A 83 -3.81 -20.12 1.15
C SER A 83 -5.21 -20.74 0.98
N VAL A 84 -6.19 -19.96 0.51
CA VAL A 84 -7.60 -20.41 0.38
C VAL A 84 -7.81 -21.42 -0.77
N ARG A 85 -6.84 -21.61 -1.68
CA ARG A 85 -6.99 -22.49 -2.86
C ARG A 85 -6.57 -23.96 -2.64
N GLY A 86 -6.10 -24.34 -1.45
CA GLY A 86 -5.59 -25.69 -1.15
C GLY A 86 -6.56 -26.65 -0.45
N ALA A 87 -7.63 -26.17 0.17
CA ALA A 87 -8.53 -26.98 0.99
C ALA A 87 -9.77 -27.46 0.20
N GLY A 88 -9.54 -28.17 -0.90
CA GLY A 88 -10.62 -28.56 -1.82
C GLY A 88 -10.39 -29.83 -2.63
N ALA A 89 -9.46 -30.72 -2.24
CA ALA A 89 -9.38 -32.06 -2.80
C ALA A 89 -9.99 -33.04 -1.79
N ARG A 90 -11.32 -33.14 -1.83
CA ARG A 90 -12.11 -34.12 -1.08
C ARG A 90 -11.61 -35.53 -1.42
N ALA A 91 -11.25 -36.25 -0.38
CA ALA A 91 -11.20 -37.70 -0.37
C ALA A 91 -12.51 -38.28 -0.91
N SER A 92 -12.39 -39.11 -1.95
CA SER A 92 -13.38 -40.12 -2.30
C SER A 92 -12.67 -41.12 -3.19
N HIS A 93 -12.11 -42.16 -2.59
CA HIS A 93 -12.32 -43.52 -3.09
C HIS A 93 -12.16 -44.47 -1.91
N ARG A 94 -13.33 -44.77 -1.34
CA ARG A 94 -13.58 -45.87 -0.42
C ARG A 94 -13.54 -47.18 -1.21
N SER A 95 -12.98 -48.18 -0.56
CA SER A 95 -12.75 -49.57 -0.95
C SER A 95 -13.94 -50.29 -1.60
N ALA A 96 -13.62 -51.18 -2.55
CA ALA A 96 -14.01 -52.59 -2.54
C ALA A 96 -12.97 -53.39 -3.33
#